data_AF-A0A951KL15-F1
#
_entry.id   AF-A0A951KL15-F1
#
_cell.length_a   1.000
_cell.length_b   1.000
_cell.length_c   1.000
_cell.angle_alpha   90.00
_cell.angle_beta   90.00
_cell.angle_gamma   90.00
#
_symmetry.space_group_name_H-M   'P 1'
#
loop_
_entity.id
_entity.type
_entity.pdbx_description
1 polymer ?
#
loop_
_entity_poly.entity_id
_entity_poly.type
_entity_poly.pdbx_seq_one_letter_code
_entity_poly.pdbx_strand_id
1 'polypeptide(L)'
;MSQVSSITGRSARWRMVLNTGIVMLGAILSRLLGVVRDGIISARFGVQPELGAFRAAFAIPDLLYFVIIGGALGSALIPVFGRLLEEQQEDRAWELANTILTTSFVAFVLIAGLVAVFAEPLLAYTVARGYADDPAMLGLAVHLMRLMLIQPLLLGLGGLMMALL
;
A
#
# COMPACT_ATOMS: atom_id res chain seq x y z
N MET A 1 28.35 25.05 34.33
CA MET A 1 26.93 24.91 33.92
C MET A 1 26.72 23.81 32.84
N SER A 2 27.56 22.78 32.75
CA SER A 2 27.50 21.76 31.66
C SER A 2 27.08 20.34 32.10
N GLN A 3 26.85 20.07 33.39
CA GLN A 3 26.52 18.71 33.86
C GLN A 3 25.01 18.43 34.01
N VAL A 4 24.13 19.45 33.98
CA VAL A 4 22.70 19.28 34.30
C VAL A 4 21.85 18.84 33.08
N SER A 5 22.31 19.06 31.84
CA SER A 5 21.56 18.70 30.61
C SER A 5 21.58 17.21 30.25
N SER A 6 22.44 16.39 30.87
CA SER A 6 22.60 14.96 30.54
C SER A 6 21.57 14.04 31.24
N ILE A 7 20.88 14.55 32.26
CA ILE A 7 19.98 13.74 33.11
C ILE A 7 18.53 13.78 32.58
N THR A 8 18.13 14.88 31.96
CA THR A 8 16.80 15.07 31.34
C THR A 8 16.63 14.31 30.03
N GLY A 9 17.70 14.07 29.27
CA GLY A 9 17.64 13.31 28.01
C GLY A 9 17.31 11.83 28.20
N ARG A 10 17.80 11.21 29.28
CA ARG A 10 17.54 9.78 29.58
C ARG A 10 16.10 9.54 29.98
N SER A 11 15.54 10.35 30.87
CA SER A 11 14.17 10.20 31.36
C SER A 11 13.12 10.49 30.28
N ALA A 12 13.38 11.45 29.40
CA ALA A 12 12.56 11.71 28.21
C ALA A 12 12.59 10.51 27.23
N ARG A 13 13.78 9.94 26.97
CA ARG A 13 13.93 8.77 26.10
C ARG A 13 13.23 7.53 26.68
N TRP A 14 13.35 7.30 28.00
CA TRP A 14 12.63 6.21 28.69
C TRP A 14 11.11 6.37 28.64
N ARG A 15 10.59 7.59 28.82
CA ARG A 15 9.16 7.88 28.68
C ARG A 15 8.66 7.68 27.25
N MET A 16 9.46 8.02 26.23
CA MET A 16 9.12 7.81 24.83
C MET A 16 9.07 6.32 24.47
N VAL A 17 10.04 5.54 24.97
CA VAL A 17 10.05 4.07 24.83
C VAL A 17 8.84 3.45 25.54
N LEU A 18 8.51 3.90 26.75
CA LEU A 18 7.34 3.41 27.49
C LEU A 18 6.03 3.72 26.75
N ASN A 19 5.85 4.95 26.30
CA ASN A 19 4.63 5.38 25.61
C ASN A 19 4.47 4.64 24.27
N THR A 20 5.54 4.48 23.51
CA THR A 20 5.53 3.71 22.26
C THR A 20 5.21 2.24 22.55
N GLY A 21 5.77 1.68 23.62
CA GLY A 21 5.48 0.31 24.08
C GLY A 21 4.00 0.10 24.42
N ILE A 22 3.37 1.06 25.11
CA ILE A 22 1.94 1.01 25.46
C ILE A 22 1.07 1.04 24.19
N VAL A 23 1.38 1.92 23.23
CA VAL A 23 0.65 1.99 21.96
C VAL A 23 0.80 0.70 21.15
N MET A 24 2.01 0.14 21.07
CA MET A 24 2.28 -1.13 20.40
C MET A 24 1.54 -2.29 21.04
N LEU A 25 1.53 -2.37 22.37
CA LEU A 25 0.76 -3.37 23.12
C LEU A 25 -0.74 -3.24 22.85
N GLY A 26 -1.27 -2.02 22.87
CA GLY A 26 -2.67 -1.74 22.54
C GLY A 26 -3.03 -2.18 21.12
N ALA A 27 -2.16 -1.91 20.14
CA ALA A 27 -2.35 -2.32 18.75
C ALA A 27 -2.35 -3.85 18.58
N ILE A 28 -1.43 -4.55 19.27
CA ILE A 28 -1.37 -6.02 19.26
C ILE A 28 -2.64 -6.61 19.88
N LEU A 29 -3.05 -6.13 21.05
CA LEU A 29 -4.26 -6.58 21.73
C LEU A 29 -5.52 -6.33 20.89
N SER A 30 -5.61 -5.16 20.24
CA SER A 30 -6.71 -4.84 19.33
C SER A 30 -6.76 -5.81 18.15
N ARG A 31 -5.61 -6.15 17.55
CA ARG A 31 -5.54 -7.16 16.48
C ARG A 31 -5.95 -8.55 16.95
N LEU A 32 -5.51 -8.98 18.13
CA LEU A 32 -5.88 -10.27 18.71
C LEU A 32 -7.40 -10.36 18.97
N LEU A 33 -7.98 -9.31 19.56
CA LEU A 33 -9.43 -9.22 19.76
C LEU A 33 -10.19 -9.22 18.43
N GLY A 34 -9.65 -8.57 17.40
CA GLY A 34 -10.17 -8.61 16.04
C GLY A 34 -10.22 -10.04 15.47
N VAL A 35 -9.14 -10.81 15.62
CA VAL A 35 -9.09 -12.21 15.17
C VAL A 35 -10.11 -13.08 15.92
N VAL A 36 -10.24 -12.90 17.24
CA VAL A 36 -11.24 -13.63 18.04
C VAL A 36 -12.66 -13.26 17.60
N ARG A 37 -12.95 -11.97 17.41
CA ARG A 37 -14.23 -11.48 16.90
C ARG A 37 -14.55 -12.12 15.54
N ASP A 38 -13.62 -12.08 14.61
CA ASP A 38 -13.80 -12.60 13.27
C ASP A 38 -14.01 -14.13 13.29
N GLY A 39 -13.31 -14.84 14.18
CA GLY A 39 -13.53 -16.27 14.42
C GLY A 39 -14.92 -16.60 14.95
N ILE A 40 -15.44 -15.82 15.91
CA ILE A 40 -16.80 -15.98 16.44
C ILE A 40 -17.85 -15.70 15.36
N ILE A 41 -17.67 -14.62 14.59
CA ILE A 41 -18.57 -14.26 13.49
C ILE A 41 -18.57 -15.37 12.43
N SER A 42 -17.38 -15.83 12.03
CA SER A 42 -17.22 -16.91 11.04
C SER A 42 -17.86 -18.22 11.51
N ALA A 43 -17.71 -18.59 12.79
CA ALA A 43 -18.30 -19.81 13.33
C ALA A 43 -19.84 -19.75 13.42
N ARG A 44 -20.42 -18.56 13.60
CA ARG A 44 -21.87 -18.35 13.76
C ARG A 44 -22.59 -18.10 12.44
N PHE A 45 -21.96 -17.36 11.52
CA PHE A 45 -22.58 -16.85 10.30
C PHE A 45 -21.94 -17.41 9.01
N GLY A 46 -20.88 -18.22 9.13
CA GLY A 46 -20.07 -18.69 8.01
C GLY A 46 -19.07 -17.62 7.52
N VAL A 47 -18.02 -18.06 6.83
CA VAL A 47 -17.16 -17.13 6.07
C VAL A 47 -17.97 -16.64 4.87
N GLN A 48 -18.14 -15.33 4.70
CA GLN A 48 -18.68 -14.79 3.45
C GLN A 48 -17.67 -15.07 2.34
N PRO A 49 -17.93 -16.02 1.42
CA PRO A 49 -16.95 -16.43 0.41
C PRO A 49 -16.59 -15.25 -0.51
N GLU A 50 -17.57 -14.40 -0.77
CA GLU A 50 -17.48 -13.15 -1.52
C GLU A 50 -16.48 -12.15 -0.91
N LEU A 51 -16.42 -12.05 0.42
CA LEU A 51 -15.51 -11.13 1.11
C LEU A 51 -14.05 -11.63 0.99
N GLY A 52 -13.85 -12.95 1.02
CA GLY A 52 -12.54 -13.54 0.79
C GLY A 52 -12.09 -13.40 -0.68
N ALA A 53 -13.01 -13.57 -1.63
CA ALA A 53 -12.77 -13.31 -3.05
C ALA A 53 -12.40 -11.83 -3.30
N PHE A 54 -13.10 -10.89 -2.67
CA PHE A 54 -12.78 -9.46 -2.71
C PHE A 54 -11.39 -9.15 -2.16
N ARG A 55 -11.04 -9.69 -0.98
CA ARG A 55 -9.71 -9.49 -0.38
C ARG A 55 -8.61 -10.07 -1.27
N ALA A 56 -8.85 -11.23 -1.88
CA ALA A 56 -7.91 -11.84 -2.81
C ALA A 56 -7.73 -10.99 -4.08
N ALA A 57 -8.82 -10.47 -4.62
CA ALA A 57 -8.82 -9.58 -5.78
C ALA A 57 -8.05 -8.27 -5.53
N PHE A 58 -8.09 -7.75 -4.30
CA PHE A 58 -7.43 -6.50 -3.91
C PHE A 58 -5.91 -6.64 -3.73
N ALA A 59 -5.41 -7.83 -3.40
CA ALA A 59 -4.01 -8.02 -3.03
C ALA A 59 -3.04 -7.63 -4.15
N ILE A 60 -3.35 -7.95 -5.41
CA ILE A 60 -2.45 -7.68 -6.54
C ILE A 60 -2.43 -6.19 -6.93
N PRO A 61 -3.59 -5.51 -7.10
CA PRO A 61 -3.61 -4.06 -7.28
C PRO A 61 -2.90 -3.30 -6.15
N ASP A 62 -3.07 -3.73 -4.90
CA ASP A 62 -2.45 -3.08 -3.74
C ASP A 62 -0.92 -3.22 -3.73
N LEU A 63 -0.41 -4.41 -4.07
CA LEU A 63 1.04 -4.63 -4.25
C LEU A 63 1.61 -3.74 -5.36
N LEU A 64 0.90 -3.62 -6.48
CA LEU A 64 1.26 -2.73 -7.60
C LEU A 64 1.37 -1.28 -7.15
N TYR A 65 0.35 -0.79 -6.42
CA TYR A 65 0.36 0.54 -5.83
C TYR A 65 1.57 0.75 -4.92
N PHE A 66 1.81 -0.19 -4.01
CA PHE A 66 2.88 -0.09 -3.03
C PHE A 66 4.28 -0.05 -3.67
N VAL A 67 4.54 -0.89 -4.66
CA VAL A 67 5.85 -0.93 -5.36
C VAL A 67 6.11 0.37 -6.13
N ILE A 68 5.09 0.89 -6.80
CA ILE A 68 5.24 2.07 -7.67
C ILE A 68 5.33 3.34 -6.83
N ILE A 69 4.39 3.55 -5.91
CA ILE A 69 4.32 4.78 -5.11
C ILE A 69 5.25 4.72 -3.90
N GLY A 70 5.18 3.65 -3.11
CA GLY A 70 6.01 3.48 -1.91
C GLY A 70 7.47 3.14 -2.21
N GLY A 71 7.73 2.37 -3.26
CA GLY A 71 9.07 1.90 -3.62
C GLY A 71 9.83 2.85 -4.54
N ALA A 72 9.35 2.99 -5.78
CA ALA A 72 10.12 3.64 -6.85
C ALA A 72 10.02 5.17 -6.82
N LEU A 73 8.81 5.70 -6.67
CA LEU A 73 8.55 7.13 -6.81
C LEU A 73 8.85 7.90 -5.54
N GLY A 74 8.29 7.49 -4.40
CA GLY A 74 8.48 8.21 -3.14
C GLY A 74 9.94 8.30 -2.67
N SER A 75 10.75 7.28 -2.95
CA SER A 75 12.15 7.23 -2.46
C SER A 75 13.13 8.06 -3.29
N ALA A 76 12.88 8.20 -4.60
CA ALA A 76 13.80 8.86 -5.53
C ALA A 76 13.30 10.23 -6.01
N LEU A 77 12.00 10.39 -6.26
CA LEU A 77 11.44 11.63 -6.80
C LEU A 77 11.54 12.79 -5.81
N ILE A 78 11.11 12.57 -4.57
CA ILE A 78 11.06 13.61 -3.52
C ILE A 78 12.43 14.28 -3.29
N PRO A 79 13.52 13.55 -3.03
CA PRO A 79 14.82 14.18 -2.78
C PRO A 79 15.41 14.84 -4.03
N VAL A 80 15.16 14.31 -5.23
CA VAL A 80 15.70 14.90 -6.47
C VAL A 80 14.94 16.17 -6.85
N PHE A 81 13.61 16.15 -6.72
CA PHE A 81 12.76 17.32 -6.95
C PHE A 81 13.09 18.45 -5.96
N GLY A 82 13.25 18.12 -4.67
CA GLY A 82 13.67 19.09 -3.65
C GLY A 82 15.01 19.75 -3.97
N ARG A 83 16.01 18.98 -4.43
CA ARG A 83 17.31 19.54 -4.86
C ARG A 83 17.19 20.51 -6.04
N LEU A 84 16.36 20.19 -7.04
CA LEU A 84 16.15 21.07 -8.19
C LEU A 84 15.50 22.40 -7.80
N LEU A 85 14.57 22.38 -6.83
CA LEU A 85 13.99 23.60 -6.26
C LEU A 85 15.03 24.42 -5.48
N GLU A 86 15.87 23.77 -4.67
CA GLU A 86 16.96 24.45 -3.94
C GLU A 86 17.96 25.13 -4.88
N GLU A 87 18.22 24.53 -6.05
CA GLU A 87 19.08 25.10 -7.10
C GLU A 87 18.39 26.18 -7.95
N GLN A 88 17.15 26.59 -7.61
CA GLN A 88 16.33 27.55 -8.37
C GLN A 88 16.08 27.13 -9.83
N GLN A 89 16.10 25.81 -10.11
CA GLN A 89 15.83 25.24 -11.43
C GLN A 89 14.38 24.73 -11.51
N GLU A 90 13.40 25.61 -11.25
CA GLU A 90 11.98 25.24 -11.21
C GLU A 90 11.51 24.59 -12.51
N ASP A 91 11.88 25.13 -13.67
CA ASP A 91 11.50 24.58 -14.98
C ASP A 91 11.96 23.12 -15.14
N ARG A 92 13.19 22.82 -14.73
CA ARG A 92 13.75 21.45 -14.81
C ARG A 92 13.12 20.51 -13.79
N ALA A 93 12.71 21.03 -12.63
CA ALA A 93 11.95 20.27 -11.65
C ALA A 93 10.59 19.84 -12.22
N TRP A 94 9.88 20.76 -12.88
CA TRP A 94 8.60 20.47 -13.53
C TRP A 94 8.73 19.51 -14.73
N GLU A 95 9.78 19.66 -15.54
CA GLU A 95 10.09 18.71 -16.62
C GLU A 95 10.34 17.29 -16.08
N LEU A 96 11.12 17.18 -14.99
CA LEU A 96 11.39 15.90 -14.33
C LEU A 96 10.10 15.27 -13.81
N ALA A 97 9.29 16.06 -13.10
CA ALA A 97 8.00 15.61 -12.56
C ALA A 97 7.08 15.09 -13.67
N ASN A 98 6.94 15.84 -14.77
CA ASN A 98 6.08 15.46 -15.88
C ASN A 98 6.59 14.21 -16.62
N THR A 99 7.91 14.09 -16.77
CA THR A 99 8.55 12.91 -17.37
C THR A 99 8.30 11.68 -16.53
N ILE A 100 8.46 11.79 -15.21
CA ILE A 100 8.25 10.68 -14.28
C ILE A 100 6.77 10.30 -14.21
N LEU A 101 5.86 11.29 -14.16
CA LEU A 101 4.42 11.07 -14.17
C LEU A 101 3.99 10.30 -15.42
N THR A 102 4.41 10.77 -16.60
CA THR A 102 4.08 10.17 -17.89
C THR A 102 4.68 8.77 -18.03
N THR A 103 5.96 8.60 -17.69
CA THR A 103 6.64 7.30 -17.78
C THR A 103 6.04 6.29 -16.83
N SER A 104 5.73 6.69 -15.59
CA SER A 104 5.11 5.82 -14.58
C SER A 104 3.69 5.46 -14.97
N PHE A 105 2.93 6.39 -15.54
CA PHE A 105 1.59 6.13 -16.06
C PHE A 105 1.62 5.10 -17.18
N VAL A 106 2.50 5.26 -18.17
CA VAL A 106 2.66 4.31 -19.27
C VAL A 106 3.11 2.95 -18.76
N ALA A 107 4.11 2.91 -17.88
CA ALA A 107 4.57 1.66 -17.27
C ALA A 107 3.46 0.97 -16.48
N PHE A 108 2.66 1.73 -15.72
CA PHE A 108 1.53 1.20 -14.98
C PHE A 108 0.48 0.59 -15.92
N VAL A 109 0.06 1.31 -16.97
CA VAL A 109 -0.93 0.81 -17.93
C VAL A 109 -0.47 -0.49 -18.58
N LEU A 110 0.82 -0.58 -18.94
CA LEU A 110 1.40 -1.80 -19.50
C LEU A 110 1.37 -2.97 -18.50
N ILE A 111 1.83 -2.74 -17.27
CA ILE A 111 1.87 -3.79 -16.24
C ILE A 111 0.44 -4.20 -15.83
N ALA A 112 -0.46 -3.25 -15.63
CA ALA A 112 -1.86 -3.51 -15.30
C ALA A 112 -2.57 -4.26 -16.43
N GLY A 113 -2.31 -3.91 -17.70
CA GLY A 113 -2.82 -4.66 -18.85
C GLY A 113 -2.31 -6.10 -18.86
N LEU A 114 -1.03 -6.30 -18.60
CA LEU A 114 -0.44 -7.64 -18.48
C LEU A 114 -1.10 -8.44 -17.35
N VAL A 115 -1.25 -7.84 -16.16
CA VAL A 115 -1.91 -8.47 -15.01
C VAL A 115 -3.39 -8.78 -15.32
N ALA A 116 -4.09 -7.91 -16.03
CA ALA A 116 -5.50 -8.13 -16.41
C ALA A 116 -5.67 -9.33 -17.36
N VAL A 117 -4.72 -9.54 -18.27
CA VAL A 117 -4.67 -10.71 -19.17
C VAL A 117 -4.39 -11.98 -18.38
N PHE A 118 -3.39 -11.96 -17.49
CA PHE A 118 -3.01 -13.11 -16.66
C PHE A 118 -3.77 -13.21 -15.34
N ALA A 119 -4.91 -12.52 -15.22
CA ALA A 119 -5.63 -12.36 -13.96
C ALA A 119 -6.09 -13.69 -13.36
N GLU A 120 -6.62 -14.56 -14.21
CA GLU A 120 -7.15 -15.88 -13.85
C GLU A 120 -6.06 -16.82 -13.32
N PRO A 121 -4.95 -17.07 -14.05
CA PRO A 121 -3.87 -17.91 -13.52
C PRO A 121 -3.17 -17.27 -12.31
N LEU A 122 -3.00 -15.94 -12.26
CA LEU A 122 -2.40 -15.30 -11.09
C LEU A 122 -3.22 -15.62 -9.84
N LEU A 123 -4.53 -15.37 -9.86
CA LEU A 123 -5.38 -15.61 -8.70
C LEU A 123 -5.45 -17.09 -8.34
N ALA A 124 -5.60 -17.98 -9.33
CA ALA A 124 -5.69 -19.42 -9.10
C ALA A 124 -4.43 -20.01 -8.43
N TYR A 125 -3.23 -19.55 -8.81
CA TYR A 125 -1.97 -20.11 -8.29
C TYR A 125 -1.38 -19.40 -7.08
N THR A 126 -1.81 -18.17 -6.78
CA THR A 126 -1.24 -17.33 -5.71
C THR A 126 -2.20 -17.11 -4.54
N VAL A 127 -3.13 -16.16 -4.68
CA VAL A 127 -3.93 -15.61 -3.58
C VAL A 127 -5.21 -16.41 -3.35
N ALA A 128 -5.82 -16.93 -4.41
CA ALA A 128 -7.09 -17.64 -4.38
C ALA A 128 -6.93 -19.16 -4.48
N ARG A 129 -5.79 -19.73 -4.06
CA ARG A 129 -5.56 -21.19 -4.10
C ARG A 129 -6.65 -21.98 -3.34
N GLY A 130 -7.26 -21.38 -2.32
CA GLY A 130 -8.41 -21.95 -1.59
C GLY A 130 -9.77 -21.79 -2.29
N TYR A 131 -9.86 -21.00 -3.36
CA TYR A 131 -11.04 -20.83 -4.23
C TYR A 131 -10.81 -21.44 -5.62
N ALA A 132 -9.65 -22.05 -5.89
CA ALA A 132 -9.35 -22.70 -7.16
C ALA A 132 -10.32 -23.85 -7.48
N ASP A 133 -10.90 -24.46 -6.44
CA ASP A 133 -11.90 -25.52 -6.56
C ASP A 133 -13.34 -24.98 -6.74
N ASP A 134 -13.57 -23.66 -6.66
CA ASP A 134 -14.86 -22.99 -6.87
C ASP A 134 -14.78 -22.00 -8.07
N PRO A 135 -15.17 -22.44 -9.28
CA PRO A 135 -15.09 -21.63 -10.50
C PRO A 135 -15.90 -20.34 -10.43
N ALA A 136 -17.01 -20.31 -9.67
CA ALA A 136 -17.85 -19.14 -9.54
C ALA A 136 -17.16 -18.05 -8.71
N MET A 137 -16.52 -18.45 -7.61
CA MET A 137 -15.76 -17.53 -6.75
C MET A 137 -14.48 -17.03 -7.41
N LEU A 138 -13.78 -17.90 -8.16
CA LEU A 138 -12.62 -17.49 -8.95
C LEU A 138 -13.01 -16.46 -10.03
N GLY A 139 -14.10 -16.71 -10.75
CA GLY A 139 -14.61 -15.78 -11.77
C GLY A 139 -14.97 -14.40 -11.18
N LEU A 140 -15.61 -14.38 -10.00
CA LEU A 140 -15.91 -13.15 -9.27
C LEU A 140 -14.62 -12.41 -8.87
N ALA A 141 -13.64 -13.11 -8.30
CA ALA A 141 -12.36 -12.52 -7.90
C ALA A 141 -11.60 -11.92 -9.10
N VAL A 142 -11.59 -12.61 -10.25
CA VAL A 142 -10.97 -12.12 -11.49
C VAL A 142 -11.66 -10.85 -11.98
N HIS A 143 -12.99 -10.82 -11.99
CA HIS A 143 -13.75 -9.65 -12.40
C HIS A 143 -13.49 -8.45 -11.49
N LEU A 144 -13.52 -8.67 -10.17
CA LEU A 144 -13.23 -7.64 -9.18
C LEU A 144 -11.79 -7.13 -9.31
N MET A 145 -10.82 -8.01 -9.51
CA MET A 145 -9.42 -7.60 -9.67
C MET A 145 -9.24 -6.72 -10.91
N ARG A 146 -9.85 -7.09 -12.04
CA ARG A 146 -9.81 -6.29 -13.27
C ARG A 146 -10.41 -4.90 -13.07
N LEU A 147 -11.51 -4.80 -12.33
CA LEU A 147 -12.08 -3.51 -11.95
C LEU A 147 -11.16 -2.71 -11.03
N MET A 148 -10.55 -3.37 -10.04
CA MET A 148 -9.70 -2.73 -9.04
C MET A 148 -8.33 -2.30 -9.59
N LEU A 149 -7.87 -2.82 -10.72
CA LEU A 149 -6.64 -2.37 -11.37
C LEU A 149 -6.67 -0.89 -11.78
N ILE A 150 -7.85 -0.26 -11.87
CA ILE A 150 -7.96 1.18 -12.11
C ILE A 150 -7.59 2.03 -10.88
N GLN A 151 -7.76 1.49 -9.67
CA GLN A 151 -7.55 2.23 -8.43
C GLN A 151 -6.09 2.68 -8.26
N PRO A 152 -5.06 1.82 -8.39
CA PRO A 152 -3.68 2.26 -8.21
C PRO A 152 -3.25 3.33 -9.22
N LEU A 153 -3.83 3.33 -10.43
CA LEU A 153 -3.60 4.36 -11.44
C LEU A 153 -4.08 5.73 -10.93
N LEU A 154 -5.33 5.79 -10.44
CA LEU A 154 -5.94 7.02 -9.92
C LEU A 154 -5.25 7.51 -8.65
N LEU A 155 -5.02 6.59 -7.70
CA LEU A 155 -4.34 6.92 -6.45
C LEU A 155 -2.88 7.31 -6.67
N GLY A 156 -2.20 6.65 -7.61
CA GLY A 156 -0.81 6.93 -7.93
C GLY A 156 -0.63 8.30 -8.56
N LEU A 157 -1.48 8.67 -9.52
CA LEU A 157 -1.51 10.02 -10.09
C LEU A 157 -1.84 11.08 -9.03
N GLY A 158 -2.86 10.84 -8.20
CA GLY A 158 -3.23 11.77 -7.14
C GLY A 158 -2.12 11.96 -6.09
N GLY A 159 -1.45 10.87 -5.70
CA GLY A 159 -0.32 10.91 -4.77
C GLY A 159 0.87 11.67 -5.32
N LEU A 160 1.18 11.51 -6.61
CA LEU A 160 2.24 12.26 -7.28
C LEU A 160 1.90 13.75 -7.39
N MET A 161 0.66 14.10 -7.74
CA MET A 161 0.24 15.51 -7.77
C MET A 161 0.34 16.16 -6.40
N MET A 162 -0.06 15.46 -5.33
CA MET A 162 0.09 15.93 -3.95
C MET A 162 1.54 16.07 -3.52
N ALA A 163 2.46 15.26 -4.04
CA ALA A 163 3.89 15.36 -3.73
C ALA A 163 4.58 16.55 -4.42
N LEU A 164 3.95 17.10 -5.47
CA LEU A 164 4.44 18.24 -6.25
C LEU A 164 3.85 19.59 -5.79
N LEU A 165 2.78 19.56 -4.98
CA LEU A 165 2.11 20.71 -4.36
C LEU A 165 2.71 21.01 -2.98
#